data_AF-A0A8T3R6M4-F1
#
_entry.id   AF-A0A8T3R6M4-F1
#
_cell.length_a   1.000
_cell.length_b   1.000
_cell.length_c   1.000
_cell.angle_alpha   90.00
_cell.angle_beta   90.00
_cell.angle_gamma   90.00
#
_symmetry.space_group_name_H-M   'P 1'
#
loop_
_entity.id
_entity.type
_entity.pdbx_description
1 polymer ?
#
loop_
_entity_poly.entity_id
_entity_poly.type
_entity_poly.pdbx_seq_one_letter_code
_entity_poly.pdbx_strand_id
1 'polypeptide(L)' 'MLTFSIDLWNLTFPAPGDYSFRILVNGSERKRLPLLLLAPPAGAAADGPAEGMGTNPADG' A
#
# COMPACT_ATOMS: atom_id res chain seq x y z
N MET A 1 15.50 -16.75 22.80
CA MET A 1 14.28 -16.16 22.21
C MET A 1 14.75 -15.15 21.17
N LEU A 2 14.30 -15.27 19.92
CA LEU A 2 14.65 -14.33 18.86
C LEU A 2 13.44 -13.43 18.61
N THR A 3 13.65 -12.13 18.75
CA THR A 3 12.67 -11.09 18.38
C THR A 3 13.29 -10.26 17.27
N PHE A 4 12.52 -9.99 16.23
CA PHE A 4 12.93 -9.14 15.12
C PHE A 4 11.74 -8.33 14.63
N SER A 5 12.04 -7.23 13.96
CA SER A 5 11.07 -6.39 13.26
C SER A 5 11.27 -6.55 11.76
N ILE A 6 10.18 -6.46 11.00
CA ILE A 6 10.22 -6.37 9.54
C ILE A 6 9.53 -5.07 9.16
N ASP A 7 10.26 -4.17 8.51
CA ASP A 7 9.70 -2.97 7.91
C ASP A 7 9.39 -3.24 6.43
N LEU A 8 8.16 -2.95 6.03
CA LEU A 8 7.63 -3.27 4.69
C LEU A 8 7.65 -2.06 3.76
N TRP A 9 8.77 -1.37 3.73
CA TRP A 9 8.98 -0.22 2.84
C TRP A 9 9.26 -0.71 1.41
N ASN A 10 8.50 -0.20 0.44
CA ASN A 10 8.58 -0.51 -1.00
C ASN A 10 7.97 -1.84 -1.47
N LEU A 11 6.87 -2.28 -0.86
CA LEU A 11 6.04 -3.37 -1.39
C LEU A 11 4.82 -2.84 -2.15
N THR A 12 4.65 -3.33 -3.36
CA THR A 12 3.45 -3.07 -4.17
C THR A 12 2.72 -4.38 -4.39
N PHE A 13 1.41 -4.36 -4.21
CA PHE A 13 0.53 -5.49 -4.50
C PHE A 13 -0.26 -5.19 -5.77
N PRO A 14 -0.34 -6.14 -6.72
CA PRO A 14 -0.96 -5.89 -8.02
C PRO A 14 -2.48 -5.72 -7.95
N ALA A 15 -3.12 -6.28 -6.93
CA ALA A 15 -4.56 -6.20 -6.73
C ALA A 15 -4.95 -6.40 -5.25
N PRO A 16 -6.12 -5.89 -4.81
CA PRO A 16 -6.73 -6.28 -3.54
C PRO A 16 -6.91 -7.80 -3.44
N GLY A 17 -6.81 -8.35 -2.24
CA GLY A 17 -6.99 -9.78 -1.98
C GLY A 17 -6.19 -10.30 -0.80
N ASP A 18 -6.18 -11.62 -0.67
CA ASP A 18 -5.48 -12.35 0.39
C ASP A 18 -4.01 -12.60 0.02
N TYR A 19 -3.12 -12.18 0.91
CA TYR A 19 -1.68 -12.40 0.82
C TYR A 19 -1.15 -13.04 2.10
N SER A 20 0.09 -13.52 2.06
CA SER A 20 0.76 -13.98 3.27
C SER A 20 2.27 -13.75 3.19
N PHE A 21 2.86 -13.32 4.31
CA PHE A 21 4.30 -13.39 4.51
C PHE A 21 4.65 -14.73 5.13
N ARG A 22 5.62 -15.43 4.54
CA ARG A 22 6.12 -16.70 5.04
C ARG A 22 7.54 -16.51 5.54
N ILE A 23 7.79 -16.85 6.79
CA ILE A 23 9.12 -16.85 7.39
C ILE A 23 9.62 -18.29 7.33
N LEU A 24 10.67 -18.50 6.55
CA LEU A 24 11.33 -19.79 6.41
C LEU A 24 12.66 -19.76 7.19
N VAL A 25 12.99 -20.87 7.83
CA VAL A 25 14.31 -21.11 8.44
C VAL A 25 14.83 -22.41 7.86
N ASN A 26 15.98 -22.34 7.18
CA ASN A 26 16.58 -23.48 6.46
C ASN A 26 15.59 -24.12 5.46
N GLY A 27 14.85 -23.29 4.71
CA GLY A 27 13.86 -23.76 3.72
C GLY A 27 12.54 -24.28 4.29
N SER A 28 12.42 -24.43 5.62
CA SER A 28 11.20 -24.88 6.28
C SER A 28 10.42 -23.69 6.85
N GLU A 29 9.11 -23.62 6.58
CA GLU A 29 8.24 -22.58 7.12
C GLU A 29 8.14 -22.68 8.65
N ARG A 30 8.41 -21.58 9.34
CA ARG A 30 8.29 -21.47 10.80
C ARG A 30 7.11 -20.62 11.24
N LYS A 31 6.73 -19.64 10.41
CA LYS A 31 5.58 -18.78 10.67
C LYS A 31 5.01 -18.24 9.39
N ARG A 32 3.70 -18.02 9.40
CA ARG A 32 2.94 -17.35 8.36
C ARG A 32 2.14 -16.23 8.97
N LEU A 33 2.22 -15.05 8.38
CA LEU A 33 1.44 -13.88 8.76
C LEU A 33 0.45 -13.60 7.64
N PRO A 34 -0.87 -13.74 7.87
CA PRO A 34 -1.87 -13.40 6.87
C PRO A 34 -1.95 -11.87 6.70
N LEU A 35 -2.19 -11.43 5.47
CA LEU A 35 -2.43 -10.03 5.13
C LEU A 35 -3.65 -9.96 4.20
N LEU A 36 -4.69 -9.25 4.62
CA LEU A 36 -5.82 -8.91 3.75
C LEU A 36 -5.61 -7.51 3.20
N LEU A 37 -5.48 -7.39 1.87
CA LEU A 37 -5.40 -6.11 1.18
C LEU A 37 -6.78 -5.72 0.63
N LEU A 38 -7.28 -4.57 1.06
CA LEU A 38 -8.57 -4.05 0.63
C LEU A 38 -8.39 -2.95 -0.41
N ALA A 39 -9.32 -2.87 -1.36
CA ALA A 39 -9.45 -1.69 -2.20
C ALA A 39 -9.89 -0.50 -1.33
N PRO A 40 -9.44 0.73 -1.64
CA PRO A 40 -10.04 1.93 -1.08
C PRO A 40 -11.56 1.95 -1.35
N PRO A 41 -12.37 2.51 -0.44
CA PRO A 41 -13.79 2.74 -0.71
C PRO A 41 -13.97 3.59 -1.96
N ALA A 42 -14.98 3.26 -2.78
CA ALA A 42 -15.33 4.08 -3.94
C ALA A 42 -15.68 5.51 -3.48
N GLY A 43 -14.96 6.50 -4.00
CA GLY A 43 -15.13 7.92 -3.64
C GLY A 43 -14.02 8.52 -2.77
N ALA A 44 -13.09 7.71 -2.25
CA ALA A 44 -11.96 8.22 -1.45
C ALA A 44 -10.87 8.94 -2.28
N ALA A 45 -10.99 8.97 -3.61
CA ALA A 45 -9.97 9.48 -4.53
C ALA A 45 -10.13 10.94 -4.95
N ALA A 46 -10.95 11.76 -4.27
CA ALA A 46 -11.33 13.09 -4.77
C ALA A 46 -11.02 14.30 -3.86
N ASP A 47 -10.30 14.14 -2.74
CA ASP A 47 -10.00 15.27 -1.83
C ASP A 47 -8.49 15.54 -1.67
N GLY A 48 -7.73 15.47 -2.78
CA GLY A 48 -6.42 16.13 -2.85
C GLY A 48 -6.62 17.61 -3.19
N PRO A 49 -5.87 18.56 -2.60
CA PRO A 49 -6.08 19.98 -2.88
C PRO A 49 -5.84 20.23 -4.37
N ALA A 50 -6.81 20.84 -5.04
CA ALA A 50 -6.64 21.36 -6.39
C ALA A 50 -5.60 22.49 -6.35
N GLU A 51 -4.33 22.16 -6.52
CA GLU A 51 -3.30 23.15 -6.80
C GLU A 51 -3.59 23.79 -8.17
N GLY A 52 -4.11 25.01 -8.11
CA GLY A 52 -3.77 26.07 -9.05
C GLY A 52 -4.25 25.89 -10.50
N MET A 53 -5.57 25.97 -10.74
CA MET A 53 -6.04 26.55 -12.01
C MET A 53 -6.54 27.98 -11.73
N GLY A 54 -5.58 28.85 -11.40
CA GLY A 54 -5.81 30.29 -11.34
C GLY A 54 -6.08 30.81 -12.74
N THR A 55 -7.20 31.51 -12.89
CA THR A 55 -7.62 32.22 -14.10
C THR A 55 -6.58 33.26 -14.52
N ASN A 56 -6.21 33.30 -15.80
CA ASN A 56 -5.68 34.53 -16.39
C ASN A 56 -6.50 34.87 -17.64
N PRO A 57 -7.31 35.95 -17.62
CA PRO A 57 -7.83 36.54 -18.84
C PRO A 57 -6.80 37.57 -19.32
N ALA A 58 -6.01 37.20 -20.30
CA ALA A 58 -5.24 38.16 -21.08
C ALA A 58 -5.19 37.63 -22.52
N ASP A 59 -6.06 38.17 -23.37
CA ASP A 59 -5.77 38.45 -24.77
C ASP A 59 -6.90 39.33 -25.36
N GLY A 60 -6.52 40.55 -25.72
CA GLY A 60 -7.09 41.35 -26.84
C GLY A 60 -8.44 42.02 -26.65
#